data_AF-A0A8J5JIN0-F1
#
_entry.id   AF-A0A8J5JIN0-F1
#
_cell.length_a   1.000
_cell.length_b   1.000
_cell.length_c   1.000
_cell.angle_alpha   90.00
_cell.angle_beta   90.00
_cell.angle_gamma   90.00
#
_symmetry.space_group_name_H-M   'P 1'
#
loop_
_entity.id
_entity.type
_entity.pdbx_description
1 polymer ?
#
loop_
_entity_poly.entity_id
_entity_poly.type
_entity_poly.pdbx_seq_one_letter_code
_entity_poly.pdbx_strand_id
1 'polypeptide(L)'
;LCYRRGNTVARTGPEADLALTESIMAGVQLAVVECQTQFRWERWPCPTTAFTNVPAAKLVTREDAFVQAIRAAGVTFTITRNCSRGHLADCSCAQDTPDTNQAWKRHGCFDDVRSALQMTKKLLDTREAGQDAQGLVSLHNNQAGRMGVNRATRKVCKCHGVSGSCAIQTCWLRLGAFTSVGRALKNQYRRAIKLKNSNTLAMTTNDAVAPPLDEGTAIPTVNPRRLVYLTPSPNYCQVNQTAGWTGTGGRECSKTQGEGVPREQRKSCRKLCRECGRQVMVTVTSITVSCNCQFRWCCEVMCDTCVKNLVSYTCSDTKRRS
;
A
#
# COMPACT_ATOMS: atom_id res chain seq x y z
N LEU A 1 -4.31 -34.60 -22.29
CA LEU A 1 -2.87 -34.62 -22.62
C LEU A 1 -2.27 -33.22 -22.40
N CYS A 2 -1.93 -32.87 -21.16
CA CYS A 2 -0.98 -31.79 -20.88
C CYS A 2 0.09 -32.41 -19.99
N TYR A 3 1.27 -32.56 -20.58
CA TYR A 3 2.38 -33.36 -20.08
C TYR A 3 3.09 -32.63 -18.94
N ARG A 4 3.38 -33.37 -17.87
CA ARG A 4 4.35 -32.96 -16.83
C ARG A 4 5.69 -32.64 -17.47
N ARG A 5 6.29 -31.52 -17.09
CA ARG A 5 7.73 -31.47 -16.85
C ARG A 5 7.95 -30.88 -15.46
N GLY A 6 8.17 -31.78 -14.50
CA GLY A 6 9.08 -31.48 -13.41
C GLY A 6 10.48 -31.42 -14.00
N ASN A 7 11.19 -30.33 -13.70
CA ASN A 7 12.62 -30.33 -13.48
C ASN A 7 12.92 -29.09 -12.64
N THR A 8 13.35 -29.34 -11.42
CA THR A 8 14.19 -28.45 -10.62
C THR A 8 15.42 -28.09 -11.45
N VAL A 9 15.35 -26.98 -12.17
CA VAL A 9 16.52 -26.23 -12.61
C VAL A 9 16.50 -24.97 -11.79
N ALA A 10 17.44 -24.85 -10.85
CA ALA A 10 17.84 -23.57 -10.34
C ALA A 10 18.34 -22.74 -11.54
N ARG A 11 17.45 -21.98 -12.17
CA ARG A 11 17.82 -20.95 -13.13
C ARG A 11 18.20 -19.71 -12.34
N THR A 12 19.36 -19.75 -11.69
CA THR A 12 20.06 -18.52 -11.30
C THR A 12 20.69 -17.92 -12.57
N GLY A 13 19.84 -17.37 -13.44
CA GLY A 13 20.24 -16.64 -14.63
C GLY A 13 19.89 -15.15 -14.48
N PRO A 14 20.58 -14.25 -15.21
CA PRO A 14 20.34 -12.80 -15.14
C PRO A 14 18.89 -12.38 -15.47
N GLU A 15 18.16 -13.19 -16.25
CA GLU A 15 16.74 -12.95 -16.57
C GLU A 15 15.79 -13.19 -15.38
N ALA A 16 16.09 -14.17 -14.51
CA ALA A 16 15.28 -14.44 -13.31
C ALA A 16 15.40 -13.31 -12.28
N ASP A 17 16.58 -12.70 -12.21
CA ASP A 17 16.87 -11.57 -11.34
C ASP A 17 16.24 -10.26 -11.87
N LEU A 18 16.19 -10.10 -13.20
CA LEU A 18 15.53 -8.96 -13.86
C LEU A 18 14.01 -8.97 -13.65
N ALA A 19 13.33 -10.09 -13.89
CA ALA A 19 11.88 -10.20 -13.72
C ALA A 19 11.44 -9.96 -12.26
N LEU A 20 12.26 -10.42 -11.30
CA LEU A 20 12.06 -10.14 -9.89
C LEU A 20 12.25 -8.64 -9.59
N THR A 21 13.31 -8.04 -10.11
CA THR A 21 13.60 -6.59 -9.95
C THR A 21 12.48 -5.72 -10.52
N GLU A 22 11.98 -6.03 -11.72
CA GLU A 22 10.83 -5.34 -12.31
C GLU A 22 9.57 -5.49 -11.44
N SER A 23 9.32 -6.68 -10.90
CA SER A 23 8.20 -6.93 -9.99
C SER A 23 8.31 -6.11 -8.71
N ILE A 24 9.53 -5.94 -8.17
CA ILE A 24 9.80 -5.11 -6.99
C ILE A 24 9.51 -3.64 -7.32
N MET A 25 10.04 -3.13 -8.43
CA MET A 25 9.84 -1.73 -8.82
C MET A 25 8.36 -1.41 -9.08
N ALA A 26 7.65 -2.29 -9.78
CA ALA A 26 6.21 -2.18 -9.97
C ALA A 26 5.45 -2.20 -8.64
N GLY A 27 5.87 -3.04 -7.69
CA GLY A 27 5.29 -3.10 -6.35
C GLY A 27 5.54 -1.85 -5.50
N VAL A 28 6.72 -1.24 -5.60
CA VAL A 28 7.02 0.05 -4.97
C VAL A 28 6.16 1.15 -5.59
N GLN A 29 6.04 1.19 -6.91
CA GLN A 29 5.20 2.18 -7.60
C GLN A 29 3.72 2.05 -7.22
N LEU A 30 3.21 0.81 -7.12
CA LEU A 30 1.88 0.54 -6.60
C LEU A 30 1.70 1.09 -5.16
N ALA A 31 2.71 0.92 -4.31
CA ALA A 31 2.70 1.44 -2.94
C ALA A 31 2.72 2.98 -2.90
N VAL A 32 3.48 3.64 -3.77
CA VAL A 32 3.52 5.10 -3.91
C VAL A 32 2.14 5.66 -4.25
N VAL A 33 1.50 5.11 -5.29
CA VAL A 33 0.17 5.55 -5.75
C VAL A 33 -0.89 5.35 -4.66
N GLU A 34 -0.88 4.20 -3.99
CA GLU A 34 -1.81 3.94 -2.89
C GLU A 34 -1.55 4.87 -1.70
N CYS A 35 -0.29 5.13 -1.37
CA CYS A 35 0.07 6.05 -0.29
C CYS A 35 -0.43 7.47 -0.57
N GLN A 36 -0.20 7.99 -1.77
CA GLN A 36 -0.72 9.28 -2.22
C GLN A 36 -2.24 9.33 -2.17
N THR A 37 -2.91 8.24 -2.55
CA THR A 37 -4.38 8.11 -2.44
C THR A 37 -4.85 8.19 -0.99
N GLN A 38 -4.22 7.45 -0.08
CA GLN A 38 -4.58 7.43 1.35
C GLN A 38 -4.26 8.76 2.07
N PHE A 39 -3.33 9.55 1.56
CA PHE A 39 -2.86 10.82 2.15
C PHE A 39 -3.24 12.07 1.34
N ARG A 40 -4.07 11.94 0.29
CA ARG A 40 -4.50 13.06 -0.56
C ARG A 40 -4.99 14.28 0.22
N TRP A 41 -5.74 14.04 1.29
CA TRP A 41 -6.35 15.08 2.14
C TRP A 41 -5.63 15.30 3.48
N GLU A 42 -4.40 14.78 3.63
CA GLU A 42 -3.54 14.94 4.80
C GLU A 42 -2.48 16.01 4.57
N ARG A 43 -1.96 16.67 5.62
CA ARG A 43 -0.95 17.74 5.47
C ARG A 43 0.35 17.23 4.84
N TRP A 44 0.74 16.00 5.17
CA TRP A 44 1.78 15.26 4.46
C TRP A 44 1.13 14.44 3.33
N PRO A 45 1.42 14.72 2.05
CA PRO A 45 0.72 14.14 0.90
C PRO A 45 1.31 12.81 0.41
N CYS A 46 2.26 12.23 1.13
CA CYS A 46 3.08 11.10 0.68
C CYS A 46 3.92 11.42 -0.57
N PRO A 47 4.96 12.28 -0.45
CA PRO A 47 5.84 12.59 -1.57
C PRO A 47 6.63 11.34 -2.01
N THR A 48 6.97 11.27 -3.30
CA THR A 48 7.76 10.16 -3.87
C THR A 48 9.12 10.00 -3.19
N THR A 49 9.71 11.11 -2.72
CA THR A 49 10.97 11.13 -1.96
C THR A 49 10.90 10.34 -0.65
N ALA A 50 9.71 10.07 -0.10
CA ALA A 50 9.55 9.22 1.07
C ALA A 50 9.96 7.76 0.82
N PHE A 51 9.91 7.32 -0.44
CA PHE A 51 10.27 5.97 -0.89
C PHE A 51 11.70 5.86 -1.41
N THR A 52 12.41 6.98 -1.59
CA THR A 52 13.83 6.99 -1.98
C THR A 52 14.72 6.84 -0.75
N ASN A 53 15.83 6.12 -0.90
CA ASN A 53 16.82 5.94 0.17
C ASN A 53 17.68 7.20 0.32
N VAL A 54 17.26 8.15 1.13
CA VAL A 54 18.13 9.27 1.55
C VAL A 54 18.73 8.93 2.92
N PRO A 55 20.05 8.72 3.06
CA PRO A 55 20.66 8.46 4.36
C PRO A 55 21.07 9.77 5.06
N ALA A 56 20.83 9.82 6.38
CA ALA A 56 21.74 10.30 7.44
C ALA A 56 20.99 10.70 8.73
N ALA A 57 19.73 11.14 8.63
CA ALA A 57 18.92 11.53 9.80
C ALA A 57 17.42 11.36 9.53
N LYS A 58 16.99 10.18 9.07
CA LYS A 58 15.57 9.93 8.84
C LYS A 58 14.85 9.90 10.19
N LEU A 59 14.10 10.95 10.49
CA LEU A 59 13.12 10.93 11.57
C LEU A 59 12.25 9.68 11.37
N VAL A 60 12.21 8.76 12.33
CA VAL A 60 11.31 7.60 12.25
C VAL A 60 9.93 8.04 12.69
N THR A 61 9.22 8.74 11.80
CA THR A 61 7.91 9.32 12.09
C THR A 61 6.78 8.31 11.87
N ARG A 62 5.56 8.72 12.20
CA ARG A 62 4.37 7.92 11.93
C ARG A 62 4.16 7.70 10.43
N GLU A 63 4.49 8.69 9.61
CA GLU A 63 4.41 8.65 8.15
C GLU A 63 5.39 7.61 7.60
N ASP A 64 6.61 7.57 8.12
CA ASP A 64 7.62 6.58 7.73
C ASP A 64 7.18 5.15 8.06
N ALA A 65 6.55 4.96 9.22
CA ALA A 65 5.99 3.67 9.60
C ALA A 65 4.93 3.17 8.59
N PHE A 66 4.10 4.08 8.07
CA PHE A 66 3.16 3.74 7.00
C PHE A 66 3.88 3.45 5.68
N VAL A 67 4.90 4.24 5.31
CA VAL A 67 5.69 4.05 4.08
C VAL A 67 6.38 2.69 4.07
N GLN A 68 7.02 2.30 5.16
CA GLN A 68 7.63 0.98 5.33
C GLN A 68 6.59 -0.13 5.12
N ALA A 69 5.46 -0.04 5.82
CA ALA A 69 4.40 -1.05 5.72
C ALA A 69 3.77 -1.12 4.32
N ILE A 70 3.43 0.01 3.69
CA ILE A 70 2.79 0.02 2.37
C ILE A 70 3.77 -0.40 1.27
N ARG A 71 5.06 -0.06 1.39
CA ARG A 71 6.12 -0.54 0.49
C ARG A 71 6.24 -2.05 0.56
N ALA A 72 6.37 -2.60 1.76
CA ALA A 72 6.45 -4.05 1.95
C ALA A 72 5.18 -4.75 1.43
N ALA A 73 4.01 -4.18 1.69
CA ALA A 73 2.75 -4.68 1.14
C ALA A 73 2.70 -4.64 -0.39
N GLY A 74 3.12 -3.54 -1.03
CA GLY A 74 3.09 -3.39 -2.48
C GLY A 74 4.00 -4.38 -3.20
N VAL A 75 5.21 -4.59 -2.66
CA VAL A 75 6.16 -5.60 -3.16
C VAL A 75 5.58 -7.01 -2.99
N THR A 76 5.10 -7.38 -1.80
CA THR A 76 4.49 -8.71 -1.59
C THR A 76 3.27 -8.94 -2.48
N PHE A 77 2.41 -7.93 -2.63
CA PHE A 77 1.22 -8.01 -3.48
C PHE A 77 1.59 -8.30 -4.94
N THR A 78 2.58 -7.57 -5.46
CA THR A 78 3.01 -7.67 -6.86
C THR A 78 3.75 -8.96 -7.13
N ILE A 79 4.66 -9.38 -6.24
CA ILE A 79 5.35 -10.68 -6.34
C ILE A 79 4.33 -11.81 -6.33
N THR A 80 3.39 -11.83 -5.38
CA THR A 80 2.32 -12.85 -5.34
C THR A 80 1.58 -12.93 -6.67
N ARG A 81 1.19 -11.79 -7.24
CA ARG A 81 0.45 -11.74 -8.50
C ARG A 81 1.26 -12.27 -9.68
N ASN A 82 2.56 -11.98 -9.72
CA ASN A 82 3.45 -12.43 -10.79
C ASN A 82 3.82 -13.92 -10.62
N CYS A 83 3.98 -14.42 -9.40
CA CYS A 83 4.09 -15.86 -9.11
C CYS A 83 2.88 -16.63 -9.67
N SER A 84 1.66 -16.15 -9.38
CA SER A 84 0.43 -16.80 -9.85
C SER A 84 0.16 -16.66 -11.34
N ARG A 85 0.92 -15.83 -12.05
CA ARG A 85 0.90 -15.73 -13.51
C ARG A 85 2.02 -16.56 -14.15
N GLY A 86 2.92 -17.15 -13.37
CA GLY A 86 4.10 -17.83 -13.87
C GLY A 86 5.14 -16.89 -14.47
N HIS A 87 5.12 -15.59 -14.11
CA HIS A 87 6.10 -14.61 -14.58
C HIS A 87 7.44 -14.69 -13.83
N LEU A 88 7.46 -15.36 -12.68
CA LEU A 88 8.66 -15.54 -11.84
C LEU A 88 9.01 -17.03 -11.80
N ALA A 89 10.30 -17.35 -11.93
CA ALA A 89 10.78 -18.73 -11.96
C ALA A 89 10.81 -19.38 -10.57
N ASP A 90 11.10 -18.59 -9.52
CA ASP A 90 11.35 -19.09 -8.16
C ASP A 90 10.08 -19.28 -7.32
N CYS A 91 8.92 -18.99 -7.88
CA CYS A 91 7.64 -19.23 -7.25
C CYS A 91 6.60 -19.66 -8.27
N SER A 92 5.59 -20.38 -7.78
CA SER A 92 4.42 -20.73 -8.56
C SER A 92 3.16 -20.38 -7.78
N CYS A 93 2.01 -20.43 -8.43
CA CYS A 93 0.80 -20.58 -7.64
C CYS A 93 0.85 -21.89 -6.88
N ALA A 94 0.38 -21.86 -5.64
CA ALA A 94 0.25 -23.10 -4.93
C ALA A 94 -0.79 -24.00 -5.63
N GLN A 95 -0.61 -25.30 -5.49
CA GLN A 95 -1.40 -26.35 -6.14
C GLN A 95 -2.16 -27.15 -5.09
N ASP A 96 -3.27 -27.78 -5.49
CA ASP A 96 -4.15 -28.48 -4.58
C ASP A 96 -3.44 -29.65 -3.88
N THR A 97 -3.50 -29.67 -2.55
CA THR A 97 -3.46 -30.92 -1.78
C THR A 97 -4.89 -31.40 -1.61
N PRO A 98 -5.22 -32.66 -1.94
CA PRO A 98 -6.58 -33.19 -1.79
C PRO A 98 -6.95 -33.22 -0.31
N ASP A 99 -7.74 -32.24 0.12
CA ASP A 99 -8.28 -32.13 1.46
C ASP A 99 -9.66 -32.81 1.46
N THR A 100 -9.74 -34.02 2.03
CA THR A 100 -10.88 -34.97 1.92
C THR A 100 -12.16 -34.52 2.63
N ASN A 101 -12.14 -33.39 3.36
CA ASN A 101 -13.24 -32.99 4.26
C ASN A 101 -14.00 -31.70 3.86
N GLN A 102 -13.87 -31.18 2.63
CA GLN A 102 -14.63 -30.01 2.19
C GLN A 102 -15.49 -30.28 0.96
N ALA A 103 -16.79 -29.96 1.05
CA ALA A 103 -17.82 -30.14 0.01
C ALA A 103 -17.61 -29.29 -1.26
N TRP A 104 -16.50 -28.56 -1.37
CA TRP A 104 -16.15 -27.78 -2.56
C TRP A 104 -14.72 -28.11 -2.97
N LYS A 105 -14.55 -28.56 -4.23
CA LYS A 105 -13.25 -28.89 -4.80
C LYS A 105 -12.47 -27.60 -5.10
N ARG A 106 -11.26 -27.49 -4.55
CA ARG A 106 -10.26 -26.50 -4.96
C ARG A 106 -9.70 -26.98 -6.31
N HIS A 107 -9.68 -26.12 -7.32
CA HIS A 107 -9.19 -26.47 -8.67
C HIS A 107 -8.63 -25.22 -9.36
N GLY A 108 -7.32 -25.10 -9.54
CA GLY A 108 -6.71 -24.05 -10.38
C GLY A 108 -5.54 -23.32 -9.71
N CYS A 109 -5.03 -22.27 -10.36
CA CYS A 109 -3.86 -21.52 -9.91
C CYS A 109 -4.25 -20.44 -8.89
N PHE A 110 -3.93 -20.64 -7.62
CA PHE A 110 -4.26 -19.72 -6.52
C PHE A 110 -3.13 -18.75 -6.18
N ASP A 111 -3.51 -17.62 -5.56
CA ASP A 111 -2.55 -16.61 -5.12
C ASP A 111 -1.82 -17.13 -3.87
N ASP A 112 -0.59 -17.64 -4.03
CA ASP A 112 0.26 -18.09 -2.92
C ASP A 112 1.00 -16.91 -2.31
N VAL A 113 0.37 -16.31 -1.31
CA VAL A 113 0.98 -15.21 -0.56
C VAL A 113 2.19 -15.71 0.24
N ARG A 114 2.26 -16.98 0.66
CA ARG A 114 3.31 -17.49 1.55
C ARG A 114 4.69 -17.42 0.92
N SER A 115 4.83 -17.86 -0.33
CA SER A 115 6.09 -17.75 -1.09
C SER A 115 6.54 -16.28 -1.21
N ALA A 116 5.60 -15.38 -1.54
CA ALA A 116 5.90 -13.95 -1.65
C ALA A 116 6.28 -13.30 -0.31
N LEU A 117 5.71 -13.75 0.82
CA LEU A 117 6.09 -13.30 2.16
C LEU A 117 7.56 -13.61 2.44
N GLN A 118 8.01 -14.84 2.12
CA GLN A 118 9.40 -15.26 2.33
C GLN A 118 10.37 -14.48 1.44
N MET A 119 10.05 -14.33 0.15
CA MET A 119 10.85 -13.56 -0.81
C MET A 119 10.98 -12.09 -0.37
N THR A 120 9.85 -11.46 -0.03
CA THR A 120 9.85 -10.05 0.39
C THR A 120 10.55 -9.85 1.72
N LYS A 121 10.45 -10.81 2.65
CA LYS A 121 11.21 -10.80 3.91
C LYS A 121 12.71 -10.80 3.63
N LYS A 122 13.22 -11.76 2.84
CA LYS A 122 14.65 -11.82 2.48
C LYS A 122 15.14 -10.54 1.79
N LEU A 123 14.33 -9.95 0.93
CA LEU A 123 14.68 -8.75 0.17
C LEU A 123 14.71 -7.46 1.03
N LEU A 124 13.65 -7.22 1.80
CA LEU A 124 13.48 -5.95 2.50
C LEU A 124 14.14 -5.96 3.88
N ASP A 125 14.15 -7.10 4.57
CA ASP A 125 14.60 -7.14 5.96
C ASP A 125 16.12 -7.25 6.06
N THR A 126 16.81 -7.84 5.07
CA THR A 126 18.29 -7.86 5.02
C THR A 126 18.90 -6.47 4.88
N ARG A 127 18.22 -5.57 4.16
CA ARG A 127 18.62 -4.17 4.01
C ARG A 127 18.45 -3.36 5.30
N GLU A 128 17.49 -3.75 6.13
CA GLU A 128 17.06 -3.01 7.33
C GLU A 128 17.58 -3.65 8.63
N ALA A 129 18.41 -4.70 8.52
CA ALA A 129 18.95 -5.51 9.62
C ALA A 129 20.04 -4.80 10.47
N GLY A 130 19.95 -3.48 10.62
CA GLY A 130 20.71 -2.77 11.65
C GLY A 130 20.26 -3.22 13.05
N GLN A 131 21.20 -3.31 13.99
CA GLN A 131 20.90 -3.64 15.40
C GLN A 131 20.33 -2.45 16.18
N ASP A 132 20.04 -1.33 15.52
CA ASP A 132 19.50 -0.13 16.14
C ASP A 132 17.97 -0.17 16.21
N ALA A 133 17.40 0.69 17.06
CA ALA A 133 15.94 0.76 17.21
C ALA A 133 15.22 1.13 15.90
N GLN A 134 15.91 1.82 14.98
CA GLN A 134 15.34 2.15 13.66
C GLN A 134 15.17 0.88 12.81
N GLY A 135 16.18 0.01 12.76
CA GLY A 135 16.10 -1.30 12.12
C GLY A 135 14.93 -2.13 12.66
N LEU A 136 14.82 -2.28 13.97
CA LEU A 136 13.72 -3.03 14.60
C LEU A 136 12.33 -2.48 14.28
N VAL A 137 12.17 -1.15 14.28
CA VAL A 137 10.92 -0.50 13.88
C VAL A 137 10.61 -0.76 12.40
N SER A 138 11.62 -0.69 11.54
CA SER A 138 11.49 -0.96 10.10
C SER A 138 11.04 -2.40 9.85
N LEU A 139 11.69 -3.37 10.48
CA LEU A 139 11.34 -4.79 10.42
C LEU A 139 9.90 -5.06 10.87
N HIS A 140 9.49 -4.48 12.00
CA HIS A 140 8.12 -4.61 12.53
C HIS A 140 7.08 -4.05 11.56
N ASN A 141 7.30 -2.84 11.03
CA ASN A 141 6.37 -2.19 10.11
C ASN A 141 6.31 -2.91 8.75
N ASN A 142 7.45 -3.39 8.23
CA ASN A 142 7.52 -4.22 7.03
C ASN A 142 6.67 -5.49 7.22
N GLN A 143 6.82 -6.17 8.35
CA GLN A 143 6.05 -7.36 8.68
C GLN A 143 4.54 -7.06 8.80
N ALA A 144 4.16 -5.95 9.42
CA ALA A 144 2.76 -5.52 9.50
C ALA A 144 2.16 -5.29 8.10
N GLY A 145 2.93 -4.71 7.18
CA GLY A 145 2.60 -4.52 5.77
C GLY A 145 2.37 -5.83 5.02
N ARG A 146 3.36 -6.72 5.06
CA ARG A 146 3.31 -8.07 4.48
C ARG A 146 2.10 -8.87 4.96
N MET A 147 1.87 -8.89 6.27
CA MET A 147 0.72 -9.57 6.87
C MET A 147 -0.61 -8.88 6.55
N GLY A 148 -0.60 -7.59 6.22
CA GLY A 148 -1.75 -6.88 5.68
C GLY A 148 -2.23 -7.46 4.35
N VAL A 149 -1.30 -7.81 3.45
CA VAL A 149 -1.61 -8.48 2.18
C VAL A 149 -2.20 -9.86 2.42
N ASN A 150 -1.56 -10.66 3.28
CA ASN A 150 -2.03 -12.01 3.60
C ASN A 150 -3.47 -12.02 4.14
N ARG A 151 -3.80 -11.09 5.03
CA ARG A 151 -5.15 -10.95 5.60
C ARG A 151 -6.18 -10.39 4.63
N ALA A 152 -5.75 -9.69 3.57
CA ALA A 152 -6.65 -9.16 2.54
C ALA A 152 -6.99 -10.19 1.46
N THR A 153 -6.38 -11.38 1.51
CA THR A 153 -6.75 -12.51 0.66
C THR A 153 -8.18 -12.93 0.95
N ARG A 154 -8.95 -13.19 -0.11
CA ARG A 154 -10.36 -13.59 -0.01
C ARG A 154 -10.66 -14.81 -0.88
N LYS A 155 -11.65 -15.58 -0.46
CA LYS A 155 -12.23 -16.65 -1.27
C LYS A 155 -13.07 -16.01 -2.37
N VAL A 156 -12.73 -16.28 -3.63
CA VAL A 156 -13.50 -15.90 -4.82
C VAL A 156 -14.03 -17.19 -5.43
N CYS A 157 -15.29 -17.22 -5.85
CA CYS A 157 -15.93 -18.39 -6.43
C CYS A 157 -16.51 -18.08 -7.81
N LYS A 158 -16.53 -19.09 -8.69
CA LYS A 158 -17.25 -19.07 -9.97
C LYS A 158 -18.31 -20.15 -9.91
N CYS A 159 -19.52 -19.77 -10.28
CA CYS A 159 -20.67 -20.66 -10.31
C CYS A 159 -20.78 -21.31 -11.69
N HIS A 160 -21.06 -22.60 -11.70
CA HIS A 160 -21.10 -23.46 -12.89
C HIS A 160 -22.40 -24.28 -12.99
N GLY A 161 -23.41 -23.98 -12.17
CA GLY A 161 -24.70 -24.65 -12.21
C GLY A 161 -25.55 -24.24 -13.42
N VAL A 162 -26.57 -25.05 -13.71
CA VAL A 162 -27.54 -24.81 -14.80
C VAL A 162 -28.09 -23.39 -14.69
N SER A 163 -28.18 -22.69 -15.83
CA SER A 163 -28.64 -21.29 -15.93
C SER A 163 -27.86 -20.28 -15.06
N GLY A 164 -26.57 -20.55 -14.77
CA GLY A 164 -25.73 -19.66 -13.95
C GLY A 164 -25.92 -19.82 -12.44
N SER A 165 -26.63 -20.86 -12.00
CA SER A 165 -26.80 -21.15 -10.56
C SER A 165 -25.48 -21.52 -9.88
N CYS A 166 -25.39 -21.31 -8.57
CA CYS A 166 -24.22 -21.64 -7.75
C CYS A 166 -24.31 -23.02 -7.06
N ALA A 167 -25.23 -23.89 -7.52
CA ALA A 167 -25.37 -25.25 -7.00
C ALA A 167 -24.06 -26.06 -7.08
N ILE A 168 -23.30 -25.82 -8.15
CA ILE A 168 -21.91 -26.25 -8.28
C ILE A 168 -21.07 -24.99 -8.45
N GLN A 169 -20.03 -24.85 -7.64
CA GLN A 169 -19.09 -23.74 -7.73
C GLN A 169 -17.66 -24.21 -7.47
N THR A 170 -16.72 -23.53 -8.11
CA THR A 170 -15.30 -23.68 -7.86
C THR A 170 -14.79 -22.41 -7.22
N CYS A 171 -13.95 -22.53 -6.19
CA CYS A 171 -13.46 -21.38 -5.44
C CYS A 171 -11.93 -21.39 -5.29
N TRP A 172 -11.36 -20.20 -5.21
CA TRP A 172 -9.92 -19.96 -5.09
C TRP A 172 -9.64 -18.87 -4.07
N LEU A 173 -8.49 -18.96 -3.42
CA LEU A 173 -7.93 -17.81 -2.71
C LEU A 173 -7.30 -16.85 -3.72
N ARG A 174 -7.71 -15.59 -3.66
CA ARG A 174 -7.20 -14.50 -4.49
C ARG A 174 -6.93 -13.28 -3.64
N LEU A 175 -5.93 -12.50 -4.03
CA LEU A 175 -5.68 -11.19 -3.47
C LEU A 175 -6.91 -10.29 -3.62
N GLY A 176 -7.27 -9.58 -2.54
CA GLY A 176 -8.22 -8.48 -2.60
C GLY A 176 -7.69 -7.29 -3.40
N ALA A 177 -8.48 -6.24 -3.56
CA ALA A 177 -7.97 -4.99 -4.15
C ALA A 177 -6.90 -4.37 -3.24
N PHE A 178 -5.78 -3.90 -3.81
CA PHE A 178 -4.69 -3.30 -3.03
C PHE A 178 -5.15 -2.09 -2.20
N THR A 179 -6.16 -1.37 -2.69
CA THR A 179 -6.85 -0.29 -1.96
C THR A 179 -7.41 -0.71 -0.60
N SER A 180 -7.81 -1.97 -0.44
CA SER A 180 -8.26 -2.49 0.86
C SER A 180 -7.09 -2.66 1.84
N VAL A 181 -5.91 -3.05 1.34
CA VAL A 181 -4.67 -3.14 2.13
C VAL A 181 -4.25 -1.73 2.55
N GLY A 182 -4.21 -0.78 1.63
CA GLY A 182 -3.89 0.62 1.92
C GLY A 182 -4.84 1.23 2.96
N ARG A 183 -6.15 1.00 2.84
CA ARG A 183 -7.14 1.44 3.83
C ARG A 183 -6.94 0.79 5.20
N ALA A 184 -6.64 -0.51 5.23
CA ALA A 184 -6.38 -1.23 6.47
C ALA A 184 -5.12 -0.69 7.17
N LEU A 185 -4.03 -0.49 6.43
CA LEU A 185 -2.79 0.10 6.94
C LEU A 185 -3.02 1.56 7.37
N LYS A 186 -3.87 2.32 6.67
CA LYS A 186 -4.18 3.71 7.03
C LYS A 186 -4.91 3.77 8.38
N ASN A 187 -5.77 2.80 8.67
CA ASN A 187 -6.39 2.64 9.97
C ASN A 187 -5.37 2.31 11.07
N GLN A 188 -4.34 1.49 10.77
CA GLN A 188 -3.25 1.23 11.72
C GLN A 188 -2.37 2.45 11.93
N TYR A 189 -2.06 3.22 10.88
CA TYR A 189 -1.34 4.49 10.95
C TYR A 189 -2.01 5.46 11.93
N ARG A 190 -3.34 5.62 11.86
CA ARG A 190 -4.08 6.52 12.77
C ARG A 190 -3.92 6.16 14.24
N ARG A 191 -3.65 4.89 14.53
CA ARG A 191 -3.52 4.33 15.87
C ARG A 191 -2.09 3.82 16.15
N ALA A 192 -1.11 4.27 15.38
CA ALA A 192 0.26 3.84 15.52
C ALA A 192 0.82 4.23 16.90
N ILE A 193 1.74 3.41 17.41
CA ILE A 193 2.27 3.54 18.76
C ILE A 193 3.64 4.21 18.70
N LYS A 194 3.81 5.29 19.48
CA LYS A 194 5.14 5.89 19.68
C LYS A 194 5.88 5.07 20.72
N LEU A 195 7.06 4.55 20.38
CA LEU A 195 7.93 3.89 21.35
C LEU A 195 8.67 4.96 22.16
N LYS A 196 8.68 4.81 23.49
CA LYS A 196 9.25 5.80 24.41
C LYS A 196 10.77 5.69 24.54
N ASN A 197 11.32 4.47 24.49
CA ASN A 197 12.74 4.19 24.74
C ASN A 197 13.32 3.34 23.61
N SER A 198 14.34 3.85 22.93
CA SER A 198 15.19 3.10 21.98
C SER A 198 15.96 1.98 22.70
N ASN A 199 16.36 2.21 23.96
CA ASN A 199 17.25 1.32 24.71
C ASN A 199 16.55 0.06 25.28
N THR A 200 15.23 0.08 25.48
CA THR A 200 14.47 -1.12 25.89
C THR A 200 14.26 -2.11 24.74
N LEU A 201 14.54 -1.71 23.51
CA LEU A 201 14.62 -2.61 22.36
C LEU A 201 15.99 -3.31 22.28
N ALA A 202 17.00 -2.79 22.99
CA ALA A 202 18.35 -3.34 23.08
C ALA A 202 18.58 -4.24 24.32
N MET A 203 17.69 -4.18 25.33
CA MET A 203 17.80 -5.03 26.54
C MET A 203 17.50 -6.51 26.31
N THR A 204 17.15 -6.94 25.09
CA THR A 204 17.03 -8.35 24.71
C THR A 204 18.21 -8.85 23.88
N THR A 205 19.24 -8.04 23.64
CA THR A 205 20.39 -8.40 22.76
C THR A 205 21.74 -8.36 23.46
N ASN A 206 21.78 -8.33 24.80
CA ASN A 206 23.05 -8.48 25.54
C ASN A 206 23.56 -9.94 25.59
N ASP A 207 22.76 -10.90 25.12
CA ASP A 207 23.26 -12.21 24.76
C ASP A 207 23.52 -12.22 23.25
N ALA A 208 24.73 -12.61 22.86
CA ALA A 208 25.19 -12.77 21.49
C ALA A 208 24.46 -13.93 20.77
N VAL A 209 23.13 -13.87 20.73
CA VAL A 209 22.27 -14.79 20.01
C VAL A 209 21.30 -13.91 19.22
N ALA A 210 21.58 -13.77 17.93
CA ALA A 210 20.60 -13.26 16.99
C ALA A 210 19.30 -14.06 17.21
N PRO A 211 18.16 -13.41 17.51
CA PRO A 211 16.92 -14.14 17.69
C PRO A 211 16.66 -15.00 16.44
N PRO A 212 16.19 -16.26 16.60
CA PRO A 212 15.95 -17.15 15.48
C PRO A 212 15.20 -16.40 14.38
N LEU A 213 15.69 -16.52 13.15
CA LEU A 213 15.23 -15.80 11.96
C LEU A 213 13.72 -15.95 11.67
N ASP A 214 13.02 -16.83 12.38
CA ASP A 214 11.57 -17.03 12.32
C ASP A 214 10.73 -16.27 13.37
N GLU A 215 11.33 -15.76 14.46
CA GLU A 215 10.63 -15.03 15.54
C GLU A 215 11.16 -13.60 15.80
N GLY A 216 12.33 -13.22 15.27
CA GLY A 216 12.99 -11.93 15.52
C GLY A 216 12.40 -10.66 14.88
N THR A 217 11.12 -10.65 14.49
CA THR A 217 10.47 -9.46 13.85
C THR A 217 9.39 -8.80 14.71
N ALA A 218 9.03 -9.41 15.84
CA ALA A 218 8.04 -8.86 16.74
C ALA A 218 8.72 -8.05 17.84
N ILE A 219 8.36 -6.78 17.96
CA ILE A 219 8.54 -6.08 19.24
C ILE A 219 7.57 -6.78 20.22
N PRO A 220 8.06 -7.57 21.20
CA PRO A 220 7.23 -8.61 21.85
C PRO A 220 5.96 -8.09 22.53
N THR A 221 5.99 -6.84 22.97
CA THR A 221 4.89 -6.16 23.67
C THR A 221 3.89 -5.48 22.74
N VAL A 222 4.14 -5.46 21.43
CA VAL A 222 3.32 -4.76 20.44
C VAL A 222 2.61 -5.75 19.54
N ASN A 223 1.30 -5.59 19.42
CA ASN A 223 0.50 -6.36 18.48
C ASN A 223 1.09 -6.26 17.04
N PRO A 224 1.38 -7.38 16.35
CA PRO A 224 2.00 -7.40 15.02
C PRO A 224 1.19 -6.72 13.91
N ARG A 225 -0.06 -6.30 14.17
CA ARG A 225 -0.88 -5.51 13.24
C ARG A 225 -0.66 -4.00 13.37
N ARG A 226 -0.10 -3.54 14.48
CA ARG A 226 0.07 -2.11 14.77
C ARG A 226 1.33 -1.60 14.09
N LEU A 227 1.28 -0.35 13.65
CA LEU A 227 2.48 0.36 13.21
C LEU A 227 3.13 1.05 14.41
N VAL A 228 4.46 1.16 14.37
CA VAL A 228 5.26 1.75 15.43
C VAL A 228 6.21 2.81 14.88
N TYR A 229 6.52 3.83 15.69
CA TYR A 229 7.40 4.93 15.31
C TYR A 229 8.16 5.48 16.53
N LEU A 230 9.25 6.22 16.32
CA LEU A 230 10.11 6.73 17.40
C LEU A 230 9.94 8.23 17.62
N THR A 231 9.80 9.00 16.53
CA THR A 231 9.86 10.46 16.56
C THR A 231 8.49 11.09 16.27
N PRO A 232 8.12 12.17 16.97
CA PRO A 232 6.86 12.86 16.67
C PRO A 232 6.89 13.43 15.25
N SER A 233 5.74 13.39 14.58
CA SER A 233 5.61 13.98 13.25
C SER A 233 5.80 15.50 13.31
N PRO A 234 6.58 16.08 12.38
CA PRO A 234 6.84 17.51 12.30
C PRO A 234 5.63 18.29 11.78
N ASN A 235 5.74 19.61 11.78
CA ASN A 235 4.69 20.47 11.25
C ASN A 235 4.73 20.58 9.71
N TYR A 236 4.04 19.66 9.03
CA TYR A 236 3.93 19.64 7.56
C TYR A 236 3.16 20.82 6.92
N CYS A 237 2.65 21.78 7.71
CA CYS A 237 2.14 23.03 7.13
C CYS A 237 3.27 23.88 6.51
N GLN A 238 4.49 23.75 7.04
CA GLN A 238 5.65 24.56 6.67
C GLN A 238 6.48 23.87 5.59
N VAL A 239 7.12 24.70 4.76
CA VAL A 239 8.11 24.24 3.78
C VAL A 239 9.38 23.86 4.54
N ASN A 240 9.97 22.73 4.20
CA ASN A 240 11.30 22.33 4.66
C ASN A 240 12.04 21.73 3.46
N GLN A 241 12.90 22.53 2.83
CA GLN A 241 13.62 22.11 1.63
C GLN A 241 14.58 20.94 1.90
N THR A 242 15.30 20.99 3.03
CA THR A 242 16.24 19.93 3.45
C THR A 242 15.54 18.59 3.63
N ALA A 243 14.33 18.58 4.19
CA ALA A 243 13.52 17.38 4.36
C ALA A 243 12.60 17.07 3.17
N GLY A 244 12.64 17.89 2.10
CA GLY A 244 11.81 17.72 0.91
C GLY A 244 10.30 17.98 1.13
N TRP A 245 9.91 18.73 2.16
CA TRP A 245 8.51 19.08 2.42
C TRP A 245 8.13 20.38 1.72
N THR A 246 7.11 20.33 0.88
CA THR A 246 6.61 21.49 0.12
C THR A 246 5.61 22.34 0.91
N GLY A 247 5.23 21.92 2.12
CA GLY A 247 4.19 22.58 2.92
C GLY A 247 2.79 22.40 2.31
N THR A 248 1.83 23.20 2.79
CA THR A 248 0.43 23.15 2.31
C THR A 248 0.02 24.27 1.35
N GLY A 249 0.93 25.16 0.97
CA GLY A 249 0.67 26.19 -0.04
C GLY A 249 0.33 25.56 -1.40
N GLY A 250 -0.59 26.16 -2.15
CA GLY A 250 -1.01 25.70 -3.48
C GLY A 250 -1.83 24.40 -3.50
N ARG A 251 -1.98 23.71 -2.36
CA ARG A 251 -2.65 22.41 -2.33
C ARG A 251 -4.15 22.50 -2.54
N GLU A 252 -4.66 21.62 -3.38
CA GLU A 252 -6.10 21.43 -3.57
C GLU A 252 -6.76 20.93 -2.28
N CYS A 253 -7.94 21.49 -2.00
CA CYS A 253 -8.83 21.04 -0.96
C CYS A 253 -10.26 20.90 -1.51
N SER A 254 -11.12 20.22 -0.76
CA SER A 254 -12.49 19.91 -1.17
C SER A 254 -13.50 20.52 -0.20
N LYS A 255 -14.51 21.20 -0.75
CA LYS A 255 -15.73 21.60 -0.03
C LYS A 255 -16.92 20.68 -0.31
N THR A 256 -16.77 19.68 -1.17
CA THR A 256 -17.82 18.74 -1.55
C THR A 256 -18.45 18.09 -0.31
N GLN A 257 -19.78 18.17 -0.25
CA GLN A 257 -20.62 17.49 0.74
C GLN A 257 -21.47 16.44 0.02
N GLY A 258 -21.99 15.48 0.77
CA GLY A 258 -22.87 14.45 0.23
C GLY A 258 -22.62 13.08 0.85
N GLU A 259 -23.54 12.16 0.56
CA GLU A 259 -23.41 10.75 0.90
C GLU A 259 -22.22 10.14 0.14
N GLY A 260 -21.45 9.27 0.80
CA GLY A 260 -20.25 8.65 0.22
C GLY A 260 -18.97 9.51 0.23
N VAL A 261 -19.02 10.80 0.58
CA VAL A 261 -17.81 11.64 0.65
C VAL A 261 -17.03 11.41 1.96
N PRO A 262 -15.75 10.98 1.90
CA PRO A 262 -14.94 10.73 3.10
C PRO A 262 -14.85 11.94 4.03
N ARG A 263 -14.79 11.70 5.35
CA ARG A 263 -14.71 12.76 6.36
C ARG A 263 -13.46 13.64 6.20
N GLU A 264 -12.36 13.03 5.77
CA GLU A 264 -11.07 13.64 5.51
C GLU A 264 -11.18 14.63 4.35
N GLN A 265 -11.89 14.25 3.29
CA GLN A 265 -12.18 15.12 2.14
C GLN A 265 -13.03 16.32 2.55
N ARG A 266 -14.12 16.09 3.30
CA ARG A 266 -15.02 17.15 3.79
C ARG A 266 -14.30 18.19 4.66
N LYS A 267 -13.31 17.76 5.45
CA LYS A 267 -12.54 18.63 6.35
C LYS A 267 -11.22 19.13 5.75
N SER A 268 -10.91 18.78 4.51
CA SER A 268 -9.62 19.06 3.88
C SER A 268 -9.29 20.55 3.83
N CYS A 269 -10.21 21.44 3.43
CA CYS A 269 -9.93 22.88 3.38
C CYS A 269 -9.65 23.49 4.77
N ARG A 270 -10.30 22.99 5.82
CA ARG A 270 -10.01 23.40 7.20
C ARG A 270 -8.61 22.90 7.60
N LYS A 271 -8.31 21.63 7.35
CA LYS A 271 -7.09 20.95 7.80
C LYS A 271 -5.83 21.39 7.06
N LEU A 272 -5.92 21.60 5.75
CA LEU A 272 -4.78 21.92 4.87
C LEU A 272 -4.51 23.43 4.82
N CYS A 273 -5.58 24.25 4.76
CA CYS A 273 -5.43 25.68 4.60
C CYS A 273 -5.59 26.41 5.93
N ARG A 274 -6.80 26.39 6.51
CA ARG A 274 -7.16 27.26 7.65
C ARG A 274 -6.32 26.99 8.91
N GLU A 275 -6.20 25.72 9.30
CA GLU A 275 -5.39 25.31 10.46
C GLU A 275 -3.88 25.53 10.24
N CYS A 276 -3.44 25.72 8.99
CA CYS A 276 -2.07 26.08 8.64
C CYS A 276 -1.89 27.61 8.46
N GLY A 277 -2.90 28.43 8.77
CA GLY A 277 -2.84 29.89 8.63
C GLY A 277 -2.99 30.41 7.20
N ARG A 278 -3.49 29.59 6.28
CA ARG A 278 -3.67 29.91 4.85
C ARG A 278 -5.15 30.18 4.52
N GLN A 279 -5.38 31.10 3.59
CA GLN A 279 -6.71 31.34 3.02
C GLN A 279 -7.08 30.23 2.02
N VAL A 280 -8.38 30.01 1.82
CA VAL A 280 -8.88 29.12 0.76
C VAL A 280 -9.17 29.99 -0.45
N MET A 281 -8.37 29.82 -1.51
CA MET A 281 -8.60 30.45 -2.81
C MET A 281 -9.61 29.63 -3.60
N VAL A 282 -10.43 30.30 -4.40
CA VAL A 282 -11.44 29.70 -5.25
C VAL A 282 -11.13 30.09 -6.68
N THR A 283 -10.97 29.10 -7.54
CA THR A 283 -10.74 29.31 -8.98
C THR A 283 -11.89 28.68 -9.75
N VAL A 284 -12.42 29.41 -10.72
CA VAL A 284 -13.48 28.91 -11.62
C VAL A 284 -12.86 28.78 -13.01
N THR A 285 -12.82 27.56 -13.52
CA THR A 285 -12.27 27.25 -14.84
C THR A 285 -13.35 26.63 -15.72
N SER A 286 -13.58 27.18 -16.90
CA SER A 286 -14.48 26.58 -17.89
C SER A 286 -13.77 25.43 -18.59
N ILE A 287 -14.30 24.22 -18.44
CA ILE A 287 -13.81 23.01 -19.11
C ILE A 287 -14.86 22.52 -20.12
N THR A 288 -14.40 22.00 -21.25
CA THR A 288 -15.27 21.31 -22.20
C THR A 288 -15.43 19.85 -21.79
N VAL A 289 -16.69 19.39 -21.73
CA VAL A 289 -17.05 18.02 -21.36
C VAL A 289 -18.04 17.45 -22.36
N SER A 290 -17.98 16.14 -22.58
CA SER A 290 -19.03 15.42 -23.31
C SER A 290 -20.32 15.43 -22.47
N CYS A 291 -21.44 15.74 -23.11
CA CYS A 291 -22.76 15.82 -22.48
C CYS A 291 -23.83 15.27 -23.43
N ASN A 292 -25.05 15.07 -22.91
CA ASN A 292 -26.20 14.61 -23.69
C ASN A 292 -25.93 13.34 -24.53
N CYS A 293 -25.10 12.44 -24.01
CA CYS A 293 -24.68 11.25 -24.72
C CYS A 293 -25.87 10.30 -24.97
N GLN A 294 -26.09 9.92 -26.23
CA GLN A 294 -27.11 8.95 -26.64
C GLN A 294 -26.46 7.73 -27.27
N PHE A 295 -26.90 6.55 -26.83
CA PHE A 295 -26.48 5.28 -27.41
C PHE A 295 -27.36 4.96 -28.62
N ARG A 296 -26.76 4.82 -29.79
CA ARG A 296 -27.43 4.30 -30.99
C ARG A 296 -27.29 2.79 -31.02
N TRP A 297 -28.40 2.11 -31.35
CA TRP A 297 -28.43 0.65 -31.49
C TRP A 297 -27.68 0.21 -32.75
N CYS A 298 -26.35 0.24 -32.64
CA CYS A 298 -25.32 -0.27 -33.54
C CYS A 298 -23.91 -0.02 -32.95
N CYS A 299 -23.81 0.12 -31.62
CA CYS A 299 -22.57 0.31 -30.83
C CYS A 299 -21.92 1.71 -30.91
N GLU A 300 -22.66 2.74 -31.29
CA GLU A 300 -22.15 4.12 -31.34
C GLU A 300 -22.72 4.96 -30.19
N VAL A 301 -21.87 5.76 -29.53
CA VAL A 301 -22.26 6.77 -28.55
C VAL A 301 -22.01 8.13 -29.15
N MET A 302 -23.08 8.89 -29.42
CA MET A 302 -22.96 10.28 -29.88
C MET A 302 -23.18 11.20 -28.69
N CYS A 303 -22.26 12.15 -28.47
CA CYS A 303 -22.34 13.14 -27.40
C CYS A 303 -22.16 14.55 -27.95
N ASP A 304 -22.83 15.50 -27.32
CA ASP A 304 -22.57 16.93 -27.53
C ASP A 304 -21.32 17.36 -26.77
N THR A 305 -20.74 18.49 -27.18
CA THR A 305 -19.67 19.17 -26.44
C THR A 305 -20.26 20.32 -25.64
N CYS A 306 -20.31 20.20 -24.31
CA CYS A 306 -20.80 21.24 -23.42
C CYS A 306 -19.64 21.96 -22.73
N VAL A 307 -19.82 23.24 -22.43
CA VAL A 307 -18.94 24.00 -21.53
C VAL A 307 -19.48 23.89 -20.10
N LYS A 308 -18.63 23.49 -19.17
CA LYS A 308 -18.95 23.38 -17.74
C LYS A 308 -17.96 24.17 -16.91
N ASN A 309 -18.47 24.98 -15.99
CA ASN A 309 -17.64 25.70 -15.02
C ASN A 309 -17.26 24.77 -13.86
N LEU A 310 -15.96 24.49 -13.72
CA LEU A 310 -15.40 23.71 -12.61
C LEU A 310 -14.88 24.68 -11.53
N VAL A 311 -15.42 24.56 -10.32
CA VAL A 311 -14.95 25.31 -9.15
C VAL A 311 -13.91 24.47 -8.41
N SER A 312 -12.68 24.96 -8.34
CA SER A 312 -11.60 24.34 -7.57
C SER A 312 -11.25 25.19 -6.34
N TYR A 313 -10.79 24.53 -5.28
CA TYR A 313 -10.38 25.18 -4.04
C TYR A 313 -8.93 24.84 -3.74
N THR A 314 -8.10 25.87 -3.51
CA THR A 314 -6.68 25.69 -3.20
C THR A 314 -6.30 26.49 -1.96
N CYS A 315 -5.22 26.09 -1.28
CA CYS A 315 -4.66 26.89 -0.20
C CYS A 315 -3.80 28.02 -0.78
N SER A 316 -3.97 29.25 -0.29
CA SER A 316 -3.10 30.38 -0.66
C SER A 316 -1.64 30.10 -0.33
N ASP A 317 -0.74 30.51 -1.22
CA ASP A 317 0.71 30.45 -0.98
C ASP A 317 1.17 31.45 0.09
N THR A 318 0.43 32.55 0.26
CA THR A 318 0.66 33.54 1.32
C THR A 318 -0.09 33.17 2.61
N LYS A 319 0.60 33.30 3.75
CA LYS A 319 -0.04 33.21 5.08
C LYS A 319 -0.83 34.49 5.34
N ARG A 320 -1.92 34.38 6.13
CA ARG A 320 -2.62 35.57 6.63
C ARG A 320 -1.63 36.43 7.43
N ARG A 321 -1.54 37.72 7.10
CA ARG A 321 -0.96 38.71 8.03
C ARG A 321 -1.85 38.72 9.27
N SER A 322 -1.25 38.44 10.42
CA SER A 322 -1.88 38.53 11.75
C SER A 322 -2.19 39.97 12.08
#